data_AF-A0AAE9FJJ4-F1
#
_entry.id   AF-A0AAE9FJJ4-F1
#
_cell.length_a   1.000
_cell.length_b   1.000
_cell.length_c   1.000
_cell.angle_alpha   90.00
_cell.angle_beta   90.00
_cell.angle_gamma   90.00
#
_symmetry.space_group_name_H-M   'P 1'
#
loop_
_entity.id
_entity.type
_entity.pdbx_description
1 polymer ?
#
loop_
_entity_poly.entity_id
_entity_poly.type
_entity_poly.pdbx_seq_one_letter_code
_entity_poly.pdbx_strand_id
1 'polypeptide(L)'
;MIMAKELEVTGYLEHCKLAQELNGIIWYRILLAWSFLACFFATYAQSSFILNKILRLRFQGNMTFLLFAYFTTSALFSLVSTGGFGWRNAASLFSANCDLLIDREIFIWYHLSSLVMMTMQMLIPLGFSIERIVAFNNAGHYEHRRTKLGPLIFLLLTVVDGLIIYGVFHTEKFTGPFVSLILVPSSTALYFNIYYIVLLLIQIFNMVIIIVLMRLMKQKPRKRVQILETARATFCSIPTYNLIIVIIGMGKLKKMEEEKKKRVLKEISMSAVGKSGMANYNKIYRQLWEV
;
A
#
# COMPACT_ATOMS: atom_id res chain seq x y z
N MET A 1 14.85 -22.79 28.75
CA MET A 1 13.49 -22.98 28.18
C MET A 1 12.44 -22.09 28.87
N ILE A 2 12.46 -21.93 30.20
CA ILE A 2 11.54 -21.05 30.95
C ILE A 2 11.72 -19.56 30.59
N MET A 3 12.97 -19.08 30.53
CA MET A 3 13.31 -17.70 30.13
C MET A 3 12.77 -17.29 28.74
N ALA A 4 12.73 -18.22 27.77
CA ALA A 4 12.23 -17.92 26.42
C ALA A 4 10.70 -17.76 26.42
N LYS A 5 10.00 -18.57 27.22
CA LYS A 5 8.55 -18.53 27.37
C LYS A 5 8.10 -17.29 28.16
N GLU A 6 8.86 -16.86 29.16
CA GLU A 6 8.63 -15.59 29.87
C GLU A 6 8.89 -14.36 28.99
N LEU A 7 9.90 -14.39 28.12
CA LEU A 7 10.16 -13.31 27.15
C LEU A 7 9.02 -13.19 26.11
N GLU A 8 8.46 -14.32 25.68
CA GLU A 8 7.37 -14.37 24.71
C GLU A 8 6.04 -13.88 25.31
N VAL A 9 5.78 -14.23 26.59
CA VAL A 9 4.60 -13.77 27.34
C VAL A 9 4.68 -12.28 27.67
N THR A 10 5.86 -11.76 28.04
CA THR A 10 6.04 -10.33 28.31
C THR A 10 5.91 -9.48 27.03
N GLY A 11 6.46 -9.94 25.90
CA GLY A 11 6.28 -9.28 24.60
C GLY A 11 4.81 -9.24 24.16
N TYR A 12 4.07 -10.34 24.31
CA TYR A 12 2.64 -10.39 23.96
C TYR A 12 1.79 -9.41 24.78
N LEU A 13 2.07 -9.29 26.09
CA LEU A 13 1.38 -8.37 26.98
C LEU A 13 1.66 -6.91 26.61
N GLU A 14 2.90 -6.59 26.21
CA GLU A 14 3.29 -5.26 25.75
C GLU A 14 2.55 -4.86 24.46
N HIS A 15 2.42 -5.79 23.50
CA HIS A 15 1.67 -5.56 22.26
C HIS A 15 0.17 -5.38 22.51
N CYS A 16 -0.39 -6.09 23.47
CA CYS A 16 -1.78 -5.93 23.89
C CYS A 16 -2.02 -4.54 24.50
N LYS A 17 -1.12 -4.08 25.39
CA LYS A 17 -1.19 -2.74 25.97
C LYS A 17 -1.06 -1.66 24.89
N LEU A 18 -0.14 -1.83 23.94
CA LEU A 18 0.02 -0.92 22.80
C LEU A 18 -1.26 -0.84 21.94
N ALA A 19 -1.89 -1.99 21.66
CA ALA A 19 -3.14 -2.02 20.90
C ALA A 19 -4.27 -1.28 21.63
N GLN A 20 -4.37 -1.42 22.96
CA GLN A 20 -5.31 -0.67 23.78
C GLN A 20 -5.03 0.83 23.79
N GLU A 21 -3.77 1.24 23.96
CA GLU A 21 -3.37 2.65 23.91
C GLU A 21 -3.71 3.27 22.56
N LEU A 22 -3.40 2.58 21.46
CA LEU A 22 -3.73 3.04 20.10
C LEU A 22 -5.25 3.17 19.90
N ASN A 23 -6.02 2.23 20.44
CA ASN A 23 -7.48 2.26 20.40
C ASN A 23 -8.07 3.38 21.27
N GLY A 24 -7.38 3.79 22.33
CA GLY A 24 -7.79 4.93 23.16
C GLY A 24 -7.65 6.28 22.46
N ILE A 25 -6.83 6.36 21.40
CA ILE A 25 -6.61 7.61 20.66
C ILE A 25 -7.80 7.86 19.72
N ILE A 26 -8.56 8.94 20.00
CA ILE A 26 -9.74 9.31 19.22
C ILE A 26 -9.43 9.54 17.72
N TRP A 27 -8.26 10.11 17.42
CA TRP A 27 -7.81 10.35 16.06
C TRP A 27 -7.61 9.06 15.26
N TYR A 28 -7.13 8.00 15.91
CA TYR A 28 -6.96 6.70 15.25
C TYR A 28 -8.32 6.12 14.85
N ARG A 29 -9.33 6.20 15.73
CA ARG A 29 -10.72 5.77 15.42
C ARG A 29 -11.34 6.58 14.30
N ILE A 30 -11.16 7.90 14.30
CA ILE A 30 -11.65 8.78 13.24
C ILE A 30 -11.00 8.42 11.89
N LEU A 31 -9.69 8.21 11.86
CA LEU A 31 -8.97 7.81 10.63
C LEU A 31 -9.42 6.43 10.13
N LEU A 32 -9.71 5.50 11.04
CA LEU A 32 -10.21 4.18 10.70
C LEU A 32 -11.63 4.25 10.10
N ALA A 33 -12.52 5.03 10.71
CA ALA A 33 -13.87 5.29 10.19
C ALA A 33 -13.83 6.00 8.84
N TRP A 34 -12.95 6.98 8.69
CA TRP A 34 -12.72 7.66 7.42
C TRP A 34 -12.24 6.71 6.33
N SER A 35 -11.27 5.84 6.64
CA SER A 35 -10.74 4.87 5.69
C SER A 35 -11.82 3.90 5.22
N PHE A 36 -12.66 3.42 6.14
CA PHE A 36 -13.84 2.61 5.81
C PHE A 36 -14.81 3.36 4.87
N LEU A 37 -15.23 4.58 5.23
CA LEU A 37 -16.16 5.37 4.42
C LEU A 37 -15.59 5.67 3.03
N ALA A 38 -14.31 6.06 2.95
CA ALA A 38 -13.64 6.34 1.69
C ALA A 38 -13.61 5.10 0.79
N CYS A 39 -13.25 3.93 1.33
CA CYS A 39 -13.26 2.68 0.58
C CYS A 39 -14.67 2.26 0.16
N PHE A 40 -15.68 2.46 1.01
CA PHE A 40 -17.08 2.14 0.69
C PHE A 40 -17.60 2.99 -0.47
N PHE A 41 -17.43 4.31 -0.41
CA PHE A 41 -17.81 5.21 -1.51
C PHE A 41 -17.01 4.94 -2.77
N ALA A 42 -15.71 4.64 -2.66
CA ALA A 42 -14.88 4.26 -3.80
C ALA A 42 -15.39 2.99 -4.49
N THR A 43 -15.71 1.94 -3.71
CA THR A 43 -16.24 0.67 -4.23
C THR A 43 -17.52 0.90 -5.04
N TYR A 44 -18.45 1.68 -4.49
CA TYR A 44 -19.70 2.02 -5.17
C TYR A 44 -19.46 2.83 -6.44
N ALA A 45 -18.67 3.90 -6.36
CA ALA A 45 -18.38 4.79 -7.48
C ALA A 45 -17.69 4.04 -8.63
N GLN A 46 -16.70 3.19 -8.32
CA GLN A 46 -15.97 2.40 -9.30
C GLN A 46 -16.85 1.35 -9.96
N SER A 47 -17.65 0.62 -9.17
CA SER A 47 -18.58 -0.39 -9.69
C SER A 47 -19.63 0.24 -10.63
N SER A 48 -20.21 1.38 -10.23
CA SER A 48 -21.15 2.14 -11.07
C SER A 48 -20.49 2.65 -12.35
N PHE A 49 -19.24 3.14 -12.28
CA PHE A 49 -18.49 3.60 -13.44
C PHE A 49 -18.20 2.46 -14.43
N ILE A 50 -17.85 1.26 -13.95
CA ILE A 50 -17.62 0.08 -14.79
C ILE A 50 -18.90 -0.28 -15.56
N LEU A 51 -20.01 -0.45 -14.84
CA LEU A 51 -21.29 -0.91 -15.41
C LEU A 51 -21.90 0.11 -16.37
N ASN A 52 -21.92 1.39 -15.99
CA ASN A 52 -22.65 2.41 -16.75
C ASN A 52 -21.81 3.05 -17.86
N LYS A 53 -20.48 3.13 -17.71
CA LYS A 53 -19.61 3.79 -18.69
C LYS A 53 -18.70 2.81 -19.41
N ILE A 54 -17.87 2.03 -18.70
CA ILE A 54 -16.80 1.24 -19.34
C ILE A 54 -17.37 0.19 -20.30
N LEU A 55 -18.40 -0.56 -19.89
CA LEU A 55 -19.02 -1.59 -20.74
C LEU A 55 -19.69 -1.01 -22.00
N ARG A 56 -19.99 0.29 -22.01
CA ARG A 56 -20.62 0.99 -23.14
C ARG A 56 -19.60 1.74 -24.02
N LEU A 57 -18.31 1.72 -23.68
CA LEU A 57 -17.28 2.39 -24.47
C LEU A 57 -17.03 1.68 -25.80
N ARG A 58 -17.09 2.44 -26.90
CA ARG A 58 -16.79 1.96 -28.26
C ARG A 58 -15.30 2.08 -28.63
N PHE A 59 -14.40 1.86 -27.68
CA PHE A 59 -12.97 1.85 -27.97
C PHE A 59 -12.52 0.52 -28.57
N GLN A 60 -11.33 0.52 -29.19
CA GLN A 60 -10.65 -0.70 -29.60
C GLN A 60 -10.45 -1.63 -28.39
N GLY A 61 -10.80 -2.90 -28.55
CA GLY A 61 -10.95 -3.81 -27.41
C GLY A 61 -9.69 -4.05 -26.57
N ASN A 62 -8.48 -3.81 -27.08
CA ASN A 62 -7.26 -3.84 -26.24
C ASN A 62 -7.32 -2.82 -25.11
N MET A 63 -7.74 -1.58 -25.42
CA MET A 63 -7.84 -0.52 -24.43
C MET A 63 -9.06 -0.66 -23.55
N THR A 64 -10.18 -1.10 -24.11
CA THR A 64 -11.37 -1.40 -23.32
C THR A 64 -11.07 -2.48 -22.29
N PHE A 65 -10.32 -3.53 -22.68
CA PHE A 65 -9.90 -4.60 -21.77
C PHE A 65 -8.96 -4.08 -20.66
N LEU A 66 -7.91 -3.34 -21.00
CA LEU A 66 -6.99 -2.79 -19.99
C LEU A 66 -7.70 -1.82 -19.04
N LEU A 67 -8.63 -1.00 -19.55
CA LEU A 67 -9.43 -0.08 -18.74
C LEU A 67 -10.38 -0.82 -17.81
N PHE A 68 -11.05 -1.85 -18.32
CA PHE A 68 -11.89 -2.73 -17.51
C PHE A 68 -11.05 -3.39 -16.40
N ALA A 69 -9.93 -4.02 -16.76
CA ALA A 69 -9.04 -4.68 -15.81
C ALA A 69 -8.56 -3.72 -14.71
N TYR A 70 -8.11 -2.51 -15.07
CA TYR A 70 -7.68 -1.48 -14.12
C TYR A 70 -8.76 -1.12 -13.10
N PHE A 71 -9.96 -0.79 -13.57
CA PHE A 71 -11.04 -0.37 -12.68
C PHE A 71 -11.58 -1.55 -11.87
N THR A 72 -11.59 -2.76 -12.42
CA THR A 72 -11.96 -3.98 -11.68
C THR A 72 -10.95 -4.28 -10.57
N THR A 73 -9.64 -4.25 -10.84
CA THR A 73 -8.63 -4.45 -9.79
C THR A 73 -8.72 -3.40 -8.70
N SER A 74 -9.00 -2.13 -9.07
CA SER A 74 -9.17 -1.06 -8.09
C SER A 74 -10.46 -1.20 -7.27
N ALA A 75 -11.56 -1.65 -7.89
CA ALA A 75 -12.82 -1.95 -7.19
C ALA A 75 -12.67 -3.15 -6.23
N LEU A 76 -11.91 -4.17 -6.62
CA LEU A 76 -11.60 -5.29 -5.73
C LEU A 76 -10.72 -4.85 -4.55
N PHE A 77 -9.72 -4.01 -4.79
CA PHE A 77 -8.89 -3.44 -3.72
C PHE A 77 -9.74 -2.64 -2.71
N SER A 78 -10.64 -1.78 -3.20
CA SER A 78 -11.52 -0.99 -2.35
C SER A 78 -12.54 -1.85 -1.61
N LEU A 79 -13.06 -2.92 -2.23
CA LEU A 79 -13.93 -3.89 -1.58
C LEU A 79 -13.24 -4.63 -0.42
N VAL A 80 -12.06 -5.21 -0.68
CA VAL A 80 -11.26 -5.90 0.37
C VAL A 80 -10.93 -4.93 1.50
N SER A 81 -10.51 -3.70 1.17
CA SER A 81 -10.20 -2.67 2.16
C SER A 81 -11.41 -2.25 2.98
N THR A 82 -12.60 -2.14 2.35
CA THR A 82 -13.86 -1.85 3.06
C THR A 82 -14.16 -2.94 4.07
N GLY A 83 -14.00 -4.21 3.69
CA GLY A 83 -14.17 -5.36 4.59
C GLY A 83 -13.19 -5.33 5.77
N GLY A 84 -11.89 -5.16 5.49
CA GLY A 84 -10.85 -5.14 6.53
C GLY A 84 -10.98 -3.95 7.48
N PHE A 85 -11.12 -2.74 6.97
CA PHE A 85 -11.31 -1.55 7.81
C PHE A 85 -12.66 -1.57 8.53
N GLY A 86 -13.71 -2.08 7.91
CA GLY A 86 -15.02 -2.25 8.55
C GLY A 86 -14.95 -3.21 9.73
N TRP A 87 -14.34 -4.39 9.54
CA TRP A 87 -14.05 -5.34 10.61
C TRP A 87 -13.22 -4.70 11.72
N ARG A 88 -12.14 -3.99 11.38
CA ARG A 88 -11.28 -3.32 12.36
C ARG A 88 -12.03 -2.24 13.14
N ASN A 89 -12.94 -1.52 12.50
CA ASN A 89 -13.76 -0.50 13.14
C ASN A 89 -14.75 -1.11 14.12
N ALA A 90 -15.41 -2.21 13.74
CA ALA A 90 -16.28 -2.97 14.63
C ALA A 90 -15.49 -3.51 15.85
N ALA A 91 -14.34 -4.15 15.63
CA ALA A 91 -13.48 -4.63 16.72
C ALA A 91 -13.02 -3.49 17.65
N SER A 92 -12.71 -2.31 17.10
CA SER A 92 -12.35 -1.11 17.88
C SER A 92 -13.46 -0.63 18.83
N LEU A 93 -14.73 -0.84 18.46
CA LEU A 93 -15.91 -0.42 19.23
C LEU A 93 -16.39 -1.47 20.24
N PHE A 94 -16.33 -2.76 19.89
CA PHE A 94 -16.95 -3.83 20.67
C PHE A 94 -15.97 -4.69 21.48
N SER A 95 -14.67 -4.71 21.13
CA SER A 95 -13.69 -5.54 21.83
C SER A 95 -13.01 -4.76 22.96
N ALA A 96 -12.99 -5.36 24.15
CA ALA A 96 -12.16 -4.92 25.27
C ALA A 96 -11.08 -5.99 25.50
N ASN A 97 -9.82 -5.59 25.67
CA ASN A 97 -8.63 -6.46 25.92
C ASN A 97 -7.84 -6.88 24.66
N CYS A 98 -7.10 -8.00 24.74
CA CYS A 98 -6.12 -8.43 23.73
C CYS A 98 -6.75 -8.98 22.44
N ASP A 99 -8.07 -9.12 22.39
CA ASP A 99 -8.84 -9.44 21.17
C ASP A 99 -8.77 -8.33 20.12
N LEU A 100 -8.14 -7.20 20.46
CA LEU A 100 -7.76 -6.15 19.52
C LEU A 100 -6.53 -6.51 18.67
N LEU A 101 -5.84 -7.62 18.95
CA LEU A 101 -4.78 -8.13 18.09
C LEU A 101 -5.40 -8.85 16.89
N ILE A 102 -4.81 -8.67 15.72
CA ILE A 102 -5.30 -9.29 14.49
C ILE A 102 -4.68 -10.68 14.39
N ASP A 103 -5.53 -11.69 14.19
CA ASP A 103 -5.10 -13.05 13.94
C ASP A 103 -4.19 -13.14 12.71
N ARG A 104 -3.18 -13.99 12.81
CA ARG A 104 -2.15 -14.18 11.79
C ARG A 104 -2.74 -14.53 10.42
N GLU A 105 -3.70 -15.44 10.37
CA GLU A 105 -4.29 -15.90 9.10
C GLU A 105 -5.08 -14.77 8.42
N ILE A 106 -5.89 -14.04 9.19
CA ILE A 106 -6.65 -12.89 8.69
C ILE A 106 -5.69 -11.81 8.18
N PHE A 107 -4.61 -11.55 8.93
CA PHE A 107 -3.59 -10.60 8.52
C PHE A 107 -2.91 -11.01 7.21
N ILE A 108 -2.48 -12.26 7.06
CA ILE A 108 -1.80 -12.75 5.85
C ILE A 108 -2.72 -12.62 4.63
N TRP A 109 -3.95 -13.11 4.72
CA TRP A 109 -4.91 -13.05 3.62
C TRP A 109 -5.24 -11.62 3.23
N TYR A 110 -5.55 -10.75 4.20
CA TYR A 110 -5.83 -9.36 3.93
C TYR A 110 -4.61 -8.64 3.35
N HIS A 111 -3.45 -8.72 4.02
CA HIS A 111 -2.26 -7.96 3.66
C HIS A 111 -1.75 -8.35 2.27
N LEU A 112 -1.61 -9.65 1.98
CA LEU A 112 -1.16 -10.12 0.68
C LEU A 112 -2.17 -9.81 -0.43
N SER A 113 -3.47 -10.04 -0.20
CA SER A 113 -4.50 -9.73 -1.20
C SER A 113 -4.56 -8.23 -1.51
N SER A 114 -4.55 -7.38 -0.47
CA SER A 114 -4.54 -5.93 -0.64
C SER A 114 -3.28 -5.45 -1.36
N LEU A 115 -2.12 -6.06 -1.07
CA LEU A 115 -0.87 -5.73 -1.74
C LEU A 115 -0.96 -6.05 -3.24
N VAL A 116 -1.26 -7.29 -3.61
CA VAL A 116 -1.43 -7.73 -5.01
C VAL A 116 -2.38 -6.79 -5.76
N MET A 117 -3.55 -6.49 -5.20
CA MET A 117 -4.52 -5.66 -5.90
C MET A 117 -4.05 -4.20 -6.06
N MET A 118 -3.42 -3.63 -5.02
CA MET A 118 -2.87 -2.28 -5.07
C MET A 118 -1.75 -2.18 -6.12
N THR A 119 -0.91 -3.20 -6.21
CA THR A 119 0.32 -3.16 -7.01
C THR A 119 0.02 -3.47 -8.47
N MET A 120 -0.92 -4.38 -8.73
CA MET A 120 -1.55 -4.51 -10.05
C MET A 120 -2.14 -3.19 -10.53
N GLN A 121 -2.89 -2.47 -9.68
CA GLN A 121 -3.44 -1.16 -10.04
C GLN A 121 -2.32 -0.17 -10.43
N MET A 122 -1.16 -0.24 -9.78
CA MET A 122 0.00 0.59 -10.13
C MET A 122 0.70 0.13 -11.42
N LEU A 123 0.76 -1.16 -11.73
CA LEU A 123 1.47 -1.67 -12.91
C LEU A 123 0.67 -1.55 -14.22
N ILE A 124 -0.66 -1.65 -14.18
CA ILE A 124 -1.52 -1.53 -15.38
C ILE A 124 -1.32 -0.19 -16.15
N PRO A 125 -1.10 0.97 -15.50
CA PRO A 125 -0.60 2.20 -16.12
C PRO A 125 0.53 2.01 -17.15
N LEU A 126 1.48 1.10 -16.93
CA LEU A 126 2.54 0.79 -17.89
C LEU A 126 1.99 0.09 -19.14
N GLY A 127 1.03 -0.81 -18.95
CA GLY A 127 0.36 -1.52 -20.03
C GLY A 127 -0.36 -0.57 -20.98
N PHE A 128 -0.99 0.49 -20.45
CA PHE A 128 -1.56 1.54 -21.28
C PHE A 128 -0.51 2.29 -22.09
N SER A 129 0.63 2.63 -21.51
CA SER A 129 1.71 3.31 -22.23
C SER A 129 2.31 2.43 -23.34
N ILE A 130 2.53 1.14 -23.07
CA ILE A 130 3.00 0.17 -24.07
C ILE A 130 1.99 0.04 -25.21
N GLU A 131 0.70 -0.12 -24.90
CA GLU A 131 -0.37 -0.16 -25.92
C GLU A 131 -0.34 1.09 -26.79
N ARG A 132 -0.21 2.27 -26.17
CA ARG A 132 -0.24 3.55 -26.87
C ARG A 132 0.97 3.76 -27.76
N ILE A 133 2.16 3.32 -27.35
CA ILE A 133 3.35 3.36 -28.19
C ILE A 133 3.18 2.45 -29.41
N VAL A 134 2.68 1.22 -29.22
CA VAL A 134 2.42 0.28 -30.31
C VAL A 134 1.36 0.81 -31.28
N ALA A 135 0.28 1.40 -30.74
CA ALA A 135 -0.77 2.02 -31.52
C ALA A 135 -0.27 3.23 -32.33
N PHE A 136 0.59 4.06 -31.73
CA PHE A 136 1.18 5.22 -32.39
C PHE A 136 2.10 4.82 -33.55
N ASN A 137 2.99 3.84 -33.31
CA ASN A 137 3.94 3.38 -34.33
C ASN A 137 3.25 2.66 -35.50
N ASN A 138 2.10 2.02 -35.26
CA ASN A 138 1.41 1.20 -36.26
C ASN A 138 0.00 1.71 -36.62
N ALA A 139 -0.19 3.03 -36.60
CA ALA A 139 -1.50 3.69 -36.66
C ALA A 139 -2.40 3.32 -37.86
N GLY A 140 -1.87 2.73 -38.94
CA GLY A 140 -2.65 2.26 -40.10
C GLY A 140 -3.15 0.82 -39.96
N HIS A 141 -2.34 -0.10 -39.44
CA HIS A 141 -2.71 -1.51 -39.26
C HIS A 141 -3.32 -1.79 -37.88
N TYR A 142 -3.23 -0.84 -36.95
CA TYR A 142 -3.65 -1.04 -35.58
C TYR A 142 -5.16 -1.24 -35.45
N GLU A 143 -5.96 -0.48 -36.20
CA GLU A 143 -7.43 -0.54 -36.14
C GLU A 143 -8.00 -1.89 -36.62
N HIS A 144 -7.28 -2.60 -37.49
CA HIS A 144 -7.71 -3.86 -38.09
C HIS A 144 -7.18 -5.10 -37.35
N ARG A 145 -6.28 -4.91 -36.37
CA ARG A 145 -5.66 -6.01 -35.63
C ARG A 145 -6.58 -6.48 -34.50
N ARG A 146 -6.73 -7.81 -34.37
CA ARG A 146 -7.51 -8.44 -33.28
C ARG A 146 -7.00 -8.04 -31.88
N THR A 147 -7.91 -8.06 -30.92
CA THR A 147 -7.73 -7.64 -29.53
C THR A 147 -6.96 -8.64 -28.67
N LYS A 148 -5.70 -8.92 -29.03
CA LYS A 148 -4.82 -9.87 -28.30
C LYS A 148 -3.77 -9.19 -27.42
N LEU A 149 -3.39 -7.96 -27.73
CA LEU A 149 -2.29 -7.27 -27.07
C LEU A 149 -2.65 -6.88 -25.63
N GLY A 150 -3.86 -6.36 -25.40
CA GLY A 150 -4.31 -5.94 -24.06
C GLY A 150 -4.30 -7.09 -23.04
N PRO A 151 -4.98 -8.23 -23.33
CA PRO A 151 -4.95 -9.40 -22.46
C PRO A 151 -3.55 -9.98 -22.23
N LEU A 152 -2.70 -10.01 -23.26
CA LEU A 152 -1.32 -10.48 -23.13
C LEU A 152 -0.50 -9.59 -22.19
N ILE A 153 -0.59 -8.27 -22.34
CA ILE A 153 0.08 -7.31 -21.45
C ILE A 153 -0.41 -7.49 -20.02
N PHE A 154 -1.72 -7.59 -19.80
CA PHE A 154 -2.28 -7.79 -18.47
C PHE A 154 -1.75 -9.08 -17.82
N LEU A 155 -1.74 -10.19 -18.55
CA LEU A 155 -1.21 -11.46 -18.05
C LEU A 155 0.27 -11.35 -17.68
N LEU A 156 1.08 -10.69 -18.51
CA LEU A 156 2.50 -10.47 -18.23
C LEU A 156 2.71 -9.61 -16.98
N LEU A 157 1.94 -8.52 -16.84
CA LEU A 157 1.98 -7.67 -15.65
C LEU A 157 1.56 -8.45 -14.40
N THR A 158 0.59 -9.35 -14.52
CA THR A 158 0.15 -10.20 -13.41
C THR A 158 1.25 -11.14 -12.92
N VAL A 159 1.99 -11.76 -13.85
CA VAL A 159 3.12 -12.62 -13.50
C VAL A 159 4.24 -11.80 -12.84
N VAL A 160 4.56 -10.62 -13.39
CA VAL A 160 5.58 -9.74 -12.82
C VAL A 160 5.22 -9.31 -11.41
N ASP A 161 3.97 -8.94 -11.15
CA ASP A 161 3.51 -8.56 -9.81
C ASP A 161 3.66 -9.71 -8.79
N GLY A 162 3.25 -10.93 -9.17
CA GLY A 162 3.42 -12.11 -8.32
C GLY A 162 4.88 -12.40 -8.00
N LEU A 163 5.79 -12.27 -8.98
CA LEU A 163 7.23 -12.45 -8.77
C LEU A 163 7.81 -11.40 -7.83
N ILE A 164 7.37 -10.14 -7.94
CA ILE A 164 7.82 -9.06 -7.06
C ILE A 164 7.39 -9.33 -5.62
N ILE A 165 6.11 -9.66 -5.40
CA ILE A 165 5.57 -9.92 -4.06
C ILE A 165 6.23 -11.15 -3.44
N TYR A 166 6.41 -12.22 -4.23
CA TYR A 166 7.18 -13.38 -3.80
C TYR A 166 8.59 -12.98 -3.38
N GLY A 167 9.31 -12.19 -4.18
CA GLY A 167 10.65 -11.71 -3.85
C GLY A 167 10.72 -10.94 -2.53
N VAL A 168 9.72 -10.08 -2.26
CA VAL A 168 9.66 -9.28 -1.01
C VAL A 168 9.39 -10.15 0.22
N PHE A 169 8.49 -11.15 0.11
CA PHE A 169 8.02 -11.91 1.27
C PHE A 169 8.56 -13.34 1.38
N HIS A 170 9.42 -13.82 0.47
CA HIS A 170 9.91 -15.22 0.48
C HIS A 170 10.60 -15.63 1.80
N THR A 171 11.16 -14.68 2.55
CA THR A 171 11.86 -14.90 3.82
C THR A 171 10.99 -14.63 5.05
N GLU A 172 9.78 -14.11 4.87
CA GLU A 172 8.93 -13.64 5.96
C GLU A 172 8.13 -14.80 6.57
N LYS A 173 8.23 -14.97 7.89
CA LYS A 173 7.52 -16.02 8.63
C LYS A 173 6.20 -15.52 9.25
N PHE A 174 5.93 -14.22 9.23
CA PHE A 174 4.69 -13.61 9.75
C PHE A 174 4.37 -14.03 11.21
N THR A 175 5.38 -14.11 12.08
CA THR A 175 5.25 -14.64 13.46
C THR A 175 4.98 -13.54 14.50
N GLY A 176 4.46 -12.37 14.11
CA GLY A 176 4.29 -11.22 15.00
C GLY A 176 2.82 -10.96 15.42
N PRO A 177 2.57 -10.35 16.58
CA PRO A 177 1.26 -9.81 16.94
C PRO A 177 0.97 -8.54 16.13
N PHE A 178 -0.10 -8.58 15.33
CA PHE A 178 -0.41 -7.51 14.38
C PHE A 178 -1.44 -6.53 14.96
N VAL A 179 -1.06 -5.24 15.04
CA VAL A 179 -1.91 -4.16 15.59
C VAL A 179 -2.64 -3.37 14.49
N SER A 180 -2.14 -3.42 13.25
CA SER A 180 -2.74 -2.74 12.10
C SER A 180 -2.65 -3.60 10.85
N LEU A 181 -3.73 -3.59 10.07
CA LEU A 181 -3.89 -4.37 8.83
C LEU A 181 -2.89 -3.99 7.73
N ILE A 182 -2.29 -2.78 7.82
CA ILE A 182 -1.34 -2.25 6.83
C ILE A 182 0.10 -2.29 7.35
N LEU A 183 0.31 -2.65 8.63
CA LEU A 183 1.65 -2.61 9.21
C LEU A 183 2.54 -3.68 8.58
N VAL A 184 3.70 -3.27 8.08
CA VAL A 184 4.70 -4.17 7.50
C VAL A 184 5.54 -4.78 8.62
N PRO A 185 5.82 -6.09 8.59
CA PRO A 185 6.76 -6.71 9.52
C PRO A 185 8.12 -5.99 9.51
N SER A 186 8.75 -5.84 10.67
CA SER A 186 10.04 -5.14 10.80
C SER A 186 11.18 -5.87 10.10
N SER A 187 11.11 -7.20 9.98
CA SER A 187 12.06 -8.07 9.26
C SER A 187 12.16 -7.75 7.78
N THR A 188 11.04 -7.44 7.14
CA THR A 188 10.93 -7.17 5.70
C THR A 188 10.78 -5.69 5.34
N ALA A 189 10.76 -4.81 6.34
CA ALA A 189 10.56 -3.36 6.15
C ALA A 189 11.56 -2.73 5.16
N LEU A 190 12.83 -3.14 5.15
CA LEU A 190 13.84 -2.63 4.21
C LEU A 190 13.47 -2.99 2.76
N TYR A 191 13.18 -4.28 2.50
CA TYR A 191 12.79 -4.77 1.17
C TYR A 191 11.48 -4.13 0.70
N PHE A 192 10.54 -3.93 1.62
CA PHE A 192 9.28 -3.26 1.34
C PHE A 192 9.45 -1.76 1.01
N ASN A 193 10.39 -1.08 1.67
CA ASN A 193 10.72 0.31 1.35
C ASN A 193 11.38 0.44 -0.02
N ILE A 194 12.34 -0.44 -0.34
CA ILE A 194 12.96 -0.48 -1.67
C ILE A 194 11.90 -0.75 -2.73
N TYR A 195 11.00 -1.69 -2.46
CA TYR A 195 9.88 -2.01 -3.33
C TYR A 195 9.00 -0.78 -3.64
N TYR A 196 8.60 -0.01 -2.62
CA TYR A 196 7.85 1.22 -2.84
C TYR A 196 8.60 2.27 -3.64
N ILE A 197 9.90 2.44 -3.41
CA ILE A 197 10.72 3.38 -4.17
C ILE A 197 10.75 2.97 -5.64
N VAL A 198 10.92 1.69 -5.93
CA VAL A 198 10.89 1.16 -7.31
C VAL A 198 9.52 1.41 -7.96
N LEU A 199 8.41 1.12 -7.26
CA LEU A 199 7.07 1.42 -7.78
C LEU A 199 6.87 2.91 -8.06
N LEU A 200 7.35 3.80 -7.19
CA LEU A 200 7.29 5.25 -7.39
C LEU A 200 8.07 5.67 -8.64
N LEU A 201 9.30 5.16 -8.81
CA LEU A 201 10.11 5.44 -9.99
C LEU A 201 9.42 4.98 -11.29
N ILE A 202 8.79 3.81 -11.25
CA ILE A 202 7.98 3.28 -12.36
C ILE A 202 6.83 4.24 -12.69
N GLN A 203 6.11 4.77 -11.70
CA GLN A 203 5.03 5.74 -11.93
C GLN A 203 5.54 7.05 -12.54
N ILE A 204 6.65 7.57 -12.03
CA ILE A 204 7.27 8.80 -12.56
C ILE A 204 7.68 8.60 -14.01
N PHE A 205 8.34 7.48 -14.30
CA PHE A 205 8.74 7.12 -15.66
C PHE A 205 7.53 7.02 -16.60
N ASN A 206 6.45 6.38 -16.14
CA ASN A 206 5.22 6.27 -16.90
C ASN A 206 4.58 7.64 -17.20
N MET A 207 4.55 8.53 -16.20
CA MET A 207 4.07 9.89 -16.36
C MET A 207 4.90 10.66 -17.41
N VAL A 208 6.22 10.51 -17.39
CA VAL A 208 7.12 11.13 -18.39
C VAL A 208 6.81 10.63 -19.80
N ILE A 209 6.66 9.31 -19.99
CA ILE A 209 6.29 8.72 -21.29
C ILE A 209 4.98 9.31 -21.81
N ILE A 210 3.95 9.37 -20.97
CA ILE A 210 2.64 9.89 -21.34
C ILE A 210 2.75 11.37 -21.76
N ILE A 211 3.52 12.18 -21.03
CA ILE A 211 3.78 13.58 -21.38
C ILE A 211 4.46 13.71 -22.75
N VAL A 212 5.48 12.90 -23.01
CA VAL A 212 6.20 12.88 -24.29
C VAL A 212 5.26 12.49 -25.43
N LEU A 213 4.49 11.40 -25.28
CA LEU A 213 3.51 10.95 -26.27
C LEU A 213 2.49 12.04 -26.59
N MET A 214 1.98 12.75 -25.56
CA MET A 214 1.05 13.86 -25.77
C MET A 214 1.65 15.01 -26.57
N ARG A 215 2.93 15.34 -26.35
CA ARG A 215 3.62 16.39 -27.12
C ARG A 215 3.77 15.99 -28.59
N LEU A 216 4.14 14.73 -28.85
CA LEU A 216 4.26 14.19 -30.21
C LEU A 216 2.91 14.16 -30.94
N MET A 217 1.82 13.82 -30.25
CA MET A 217 0.47 13.77 -30.84
C MET A 217 -0.12 15.16 -31.12
N LYS A 218 0.26 16.20 -30.37
CA LYS A 218 -0.20 17.59 -30.59
C LYS A 218 0.18 18.12 -31.98
N GLN A 219 1.19 17.55 -32.61
CA GLN A 219 1.65 17.96 -33.95
C GLN A 219 0.82 17.34 -35.11
N LYS A 220 -0.16 16.46 -34.84
CA LYS A 220 -1.03 15.81 -35.85
C LYS A 220 -2.48 16.31 -35.79
N PRO A 221 -3.27 16.24 -36.89
CA PRO A 221 -4.56 16.95 -37.02
C PRO A 221 -5.68 16.54 -36.04
N ARG A 222 -6.56 17.52 -35.77
CA ARG A 222 -7.46 17.75 -34.62
C ARG A 222 -8.52 16.68 -34.28
N LYS A 223 -8.89 15.77 -35.20
CA LYS A 223 -9.99 14.79 -34.98
C LYS A 223 -9.65 13.61 -34.05
N ARG A 224 -8.36 13.31 -33.80
CA ARG A 224 -7.93 12.26 -32.84
C ARG A 224 -7.77 12.74 -31.39
N VAL A 225 -7.95 14.03 -31.12
CA VAL A 225 -7.57 14.67 -29.84
C VAL A 225 -8.63 14.50 -28.74
N GLN A 226 -9.92 14.41 -29.07
CA GLN A 226 -11.02 14.38 -28.07
C GLN A 226 -11.08 13.09 -27.24
N ILE A 227 -10.80 11.93 -27.83
CA ILE A 227 -10.74 10.63 -27.12
C ILE A 227 -9.58 10.61 -26.10
N LEU A 228 -8.53 11.40 -26.35
CA LEU A 228 -7.36 11.48 -25.51
C LEU A 228 -7.58 12.36 -24.26
N GLU A 229 -8.58 13.25 -24.24
CA GLU A 229 -8.78 14.19 -23.13
C GLU A 229 -9.45 13.58 -21.90
N THR A 230 -10.40 12.67 -22.07
CA THR A 230 -10.99 11.90 -20.96
C THR A 230 -10.03 10.83 -20.44
N ALA A 231 -9.23 10.27 -21.33
CA ALA A 231 -8.06 9.47 -21.00
C ALA A 231 -7.02 10.27 -20.19
N ARG A 232 -6.67 11.49 -20.63
CA ARG A 232 -5.72 12.42 -19.97
C ARG A 232 -6.08 12.67 -18.50
N ALA A 233 -7.34 12.93 -18.20
CA ALA A 233 -7.78 13.20 -16.84
C ALA A 233 -7.56 11.99 -15.92
N THR A 234 -7.80 10.78 -16.42
CA THR A 234 -7.64 9.54 -15.66
C THR A 234 -6.15 9.15 -15.55
N PHE A 235 -5.40 9.23 -16.65
CA PHE A 235 -3.99 8.81 -16.71
C PHE A 235 -3.00 9.76 -16.04
N CYS A 236 -3.29 11.06 -15.94
CA CYS A 236 -2.47 11.98 -15.16
C CYS A 236 -2.89 11.99 -13.68
N SER A 237 -4.16 11.78 -13.35
CA SER A 237 -4.61 11.82 -11.96
C SER A 237 -4.06 10.64 -11.16
N ILE A 238 -4.10 9.41 -11.68
CA ILE A 238 -3.71 8.21 -10.94
C ILE A 238 -2.23 8.24 -10.47
N PRO A 239 -1.22 8.50 -11.34
CA PRO A 239 0.17 8.61 -10.91
C PRO A 239 0.40 9.80 -9.98
N THR A 240 -0.32 10.90 -10.19
CA THR A 240 -0.21 12.10 -9.35
C THR A 240 -0.75 11.84 -7.93
N TYR A 241 -1.90 11.18 -7.80
CA TYR A 241 -2.44 10.76 -6.50
C TYR A 241 -1.52 9.78 -5.80
N ASN A 242 -1.00 8.78 -6.51
CA ASN A 242 -0.06 7.80 -5.93
C ASN A 242 1.25 8.46 -5.47
N LEU A 243 1.77 9.43 -6.22
CA LEU A 243 2.99 10.16 -5.87
C LEU A 243 2.79 11.07 -4.64
N ILE A 244 1.66 11.78 -4.55
CA ILE A 244 1.33 12.63 -3.40
C ILE A 244 1.23 11.79 -2.13
N ILE A 245 0.57 10.63 -2.18
CA ILE A 245 0.41 9.73 -1.02
C ILE A 245 1.78 9.25 -0.51
N VAL A 246 2.69 8.84 -1.41
CA VAL A 246 4.01 8.36 -1.00
C VAL A 246 4.88 9.49 -0.43
N ILE A 247 4.86 10.69 -1.01
CA ILE A 247 5.60 11.85 -0.47
C ILE A 247 5.12 12.21 0.93
N ILE A 248 3.80 12.27 1.14
CA ILE A 248 3.20 12.54 2.45
C ILE A 248 3.55 11.41 3.43
N GLY A 249 3.48 10.15 2.98
CA GLY A 249 3.82 8.96 3.76
C GLY A 249 5.28 8.95 4.23
N MET A 250 6.23 9.23 3.34
CA MET A 250 7.65 9.36 3.68
C MET A 250 7.90 10.47 4.71
N GLY A 251 7.26 11.62 4.55
CA GLY A 251 7.36 12.72 5.52
C GLY A 251 6.83 12.34 6.92
N LYS A 252 5.69 11.65 6.97
CA LYS A 252 5.11 11.14 8.23
C LYS A 252 5.97 10.07 8.89
N LEU A 253 6.49 9.12 8.12
CA LEU A 253 7.36 8.03 8.62
C LEU A 253 8.65 8.59 9.23
N LYS A 254 9.30 9.54 8.54
CA LYS A 254 10.51 10.20 9.04
C LYS A 254 10.26 10.92 10.37
N LYS A 255 9.14 11.64 10.48
CA LYS A 255 8.74 12.31 11.72
C LYS A 255 8.53 11.32 12.87
N MET A 256 7.85 10.19 12.60
CA MET A 256 7.64 9.16 13.62
C MET A 256 8.95 8.50 14.06
N GLU A 257 9.90 8.29 13.14
CA GLU A 257 11.23 7.76 13.47
C GLU A 257 12.02 8.74 14.36
N GLU A 258 11.98 10.03 14.06
CA GLU A 258 12.59 11.08 14.89
C GLU A 258 11.97 11.14 16.28
N GLU A 259 10.63 11.03 16.39
CA GLU A 259 9.93 10.98 17.67
C GLU A 259 10.26 9.71 18.47
N LYS A 260 10.44 8.56 17.79
CA LYS A 260 10.87 7.32 18.43
C LYS A 260 12.30 7.43 18.96
N LYS A 261 13.24 7.97 18.17
CA LYS A 261 14.62 8.23 18.61
C LYS A 261 14.66 9.15 19.83
N LYS A 262 13.86 10.23 19.83
CA LYS A 262 13.74 11.15 20.98
C LYS A 262 13.21 10.46 22.24
N ARG A 263 12.21 9.58 22.10
CA ARG A 263 11.68 8.79 23.24
C ARG A 263 12.72 7.84 23.82
N VAL A 264 13.40 7.07 22.97
CA VAL A 264 14.45 6.14 23.41
C VAL A 264 15.59 6.90 24.09
N LEU A 265 16.03 8.04 23.53
CA LEU A 265 17.08 8.88 24.15
C LEU A 265 16.65 9.43 25.52
N LYS A 266 15.39 9.88 25.65
CA LYS A 266 14.85 10.38 26.92
C LYS A 266 14.74 9.27 27.97
N GLU A 267 14.37 8.06 27.56
CA GLU A 267 14.27 6.90 28.43
C GLU A 267 15.66 6.42 28.88
N ILE A 268 16.65 6.40 27.99
CA ILE A 268 18.05 6.16 28.34
C ILE A 268 18.58 7.24 29.29
N SER A 269 18.25 8.52 29.08
CA SER A 269 18.70 9.59 29.98
C SER A 269 18.04 9.51 31.37
N MET A 270 16.75 9.16 31.45
CA MET A 270 16.05 8.93 32.73
C MET A 270 16.48 7.62 33.42
N SER A 271 16.93 6.63 32.66
CA SER A 271 17.54 5.40 33.18
C SER A 271 18.97 5.63 33.67
N ALA A 272 19.70 6.57 33.07
CA ALA A 272 21.04 6.96 33.47
C ALA A 272 21.05 8.01 34.62
N VAL A 273 19.99 8.82 34.75
CA VAL A 273 19.88 9.92 35.73
C VAL A 273 18.56 9.84 36.50
N GLY A 274 18.61 9.85 37.84
CA GLY A 274 17.45 9.74 38.73
C GLY A 274 17.50 8.49 39.62
N LYS A 275 16.41 8.17 40.35
CA LYS A 275 16.36 7.02 41.28
C LYS A 275 16.74 5.69 40.62
N SER A 276 16.32 5.47 39.38
CA SER A 276 16.62 4.25 38.61
C SER A 276 18.10 4.19 38.18
N GLY A 277 18.69 5.31 37.76
CA GLY A 277 20.12 5.40 37.42
C GLY A 277 21.02 5.26 38.64
N MET A 278 20.61 5.83 39.78
CA MET A 278 21.30 5.70 41.05
C MET A 278 21.28 4.25 41.55
N ALA A 279 20.18 3.51 41.33
CA ALA A 279 20.09 2.09 41.63
C ALA A 279 21.00 1.25 40.72
N ASN A 280 21.11 1.60 39.44
CA ASN A 280 21.99 0.88 38.50
C ASN A 280 23.48 1.15 38.79
N TYR A 281 23.85 2.38 39.13
CA TYR A 281 25.20 2.72 39.61
C TYR A 281 25.53 1.99 40.91
N ASN A 282 24.61 1.93 41.88
CA ASN A 282 24.81 1.18 43.12
C ASN A 282 25.01 -0.32 42.88
N LYS A 283 24.29 -0.89 41.90
CA LYS A 283 24.42 -2.30 41.52
C LYS A 283 25.79 -2.60 40.93
N ILE A 284 26.28 -1.74 40.03
CA ILE A 284 27.62 -1.85 39.43
C ILE A 284 28.71 -1.64 40.50
N TYR A 285 28.55 -0.65 41.38
CA TYR A 285 29.48 -0.38 42.47
C TYR A 285 29.61 -1.59 43.41
N ARG A 286 28.49 -2.22 43.80
CA ARG A 286 28.54 -3.45 44.61
C ARG A 286 29.25 -4.60 43.89
N GLN A 287 29.03 -4.78 42.58
CA GLN A 287 29.72 -5.82 41.81
C GLN A 287 31.24 -5.57 41.67
N LEU A 288 31.69 -4.32 41.69
CA LEU A 288 33.11 -3.96 41.65
C LEU A 288 33.82 -4.10 43.00
N TRP A 289 33.08 -4.00 44.11
CA TRP A 289 33.61 -4.07 45.48
C TRP A 289 33.40 -5.43 46.16
N GLU A 290 32.62 -6.34 45.57
CA GLU A 290 32.43 -7.73 46.01
C GLU A 290 33.36 -8.73 45.27
N VAL A 291 34.45 -8.23 44.65
CA VAL A 291 35.62 -9.03 44.23
C VAL A 291 36.74 -8.84 45.25
#